data_AF-A0A0N4Y1S6-F1
#
_entry.id   AF-A0A0N4Y1S6-F1
#
_cell.length_a   1.000
_cell.length_b   1.000
_cell.length_c   1.000
_cell.angle_alpha   90.00
_cell.angle_beta   90.00
_cell.angle_gamma   90.00
#
_symmetry.space_group_name_H-M   'P 1'
#
loop_
_entity.id
_entity.type
_entity.pdbx_description
1 polymer ?
#
loop_
_entity_poly.entity_id
_entity_poly.type
_entity_poly.pdbx_seq_one_letter_code
_entity_poly.pdbx_strand_id
1 'polypeptide(L)'
;MLTTIAIGIFCSLVQLGSAQTPKDMFDSKAKALGITFYTKAEISSITDCVDDYIYDLASMDTLKDKGMDCLMKKTPPSKYSTLISTMASMDQCLKPENINTIGLINKSMPAGKAALQNVYTQIMEVIKNGRNAGKSKADVLNDGYATATNLMTMALIDSTCKTIVSGITKLQWSCTLANAKNFVDFSKYSCSTIVKN
;
A
#
# COMPACT_ATOMS: atom_id res chain seq x y z
N MET A 1 -7.73 -3.34 3.59
CA MET A 1 -6.53 -3.81 4.32
C MET A 1 -5.56 -4.65 3.49
N LEU A 2 -5.99 -5.65 2.71
CA LEU A 2 -5.20 -6.08 1.53
C LEU A 2 -4.91 -4.88 0.61
N THR A 3 -5.87 -3.94 0.53
CA THR A 3 -5.66 -2.59 -0.01
C THR A 3 -4.91 -1.60 0.86
N THR A 4 -4.70 -1.82 2.16
CA THR A 4 -3.76 -1.02 2.97
C THR A 4 -2.32 -1.51 2.74
N ILE A 5 -2.15 -2.76 2.31
CA ILE A 5 -0.90 -3.25 1.72
C ILE A 5 -0.73 -2.70 0.31
N ALA A 6 -1.75 -2.69 -0.56
CA ALA A 6 -1.62 -2.07 -1.89
C ALA A 6 -1.37 -0.55 -1.82
N ILE A 7 -2.22 0.20 -1.10
CA ILE A 7 -2.06 1.64 -0.84
C ILE A 7 -0.77 1.92 -0.04
N GLY A 8 -0.39 1.04 0.88
CA GLY A 8 0.86 1.13 1.62
C GLY A 8 2.09 0.93 0.75
N ILE A 9 2.09 -0.09 -0.14
CA ILE A 9 3.14 -0.28 -1.16
C ILE A 9 3.24 0.96 -2.05
N PHE A 10 2.12 1.53 -2.48
CA PHE A 10 2.10 2.81 -3.22
C PHE A 10 2.74 3.99 -2.48
N CYS A 11 3.01 3.87 -1.18
CA CYS A 11 3.35 4.96 -0.28
C CYS A 11 4.09 4.43 1.00
N SER A 12 5.30 3.87 0.91
CA SER A 12 6.06 3.37 2.09
C SER A 12 7.61 3.44 2.00
N LEU A 13 8.20 4.62 2.12
CA LEU A 13 9.53 4.95 1.56
C LEU A 13 10.20 6.08 2.46
N VAL A 14 11.49 6.54 2.67
CA VAL A 14 12.97 6.19 2.66
C VAL A 14 13.52 5.53 3.99
N GLN A 15 14.81 5.22 4.31
CA GLN A 15 16.19 5.19 3.68
C GLN A 15 17.12 4.29 4.55
N LEU A 16 18.29 3.86 4.04
CA LEU A 16 19.66 4.14 4.56
C LEU A 16 20.74 3.28 3.87
N GLY A 17 21.89 3.87 3.52
CA GLY A 17 23.16 3.14 3.25
C GLY A 17 23.42 2.64 1.82
N SER A 18 24.54 3.13 1.23
CA SER A 18 25.27 2.60 0.06
C SER A 18 24.50 2.25 -1.23
N ALA A 19 24.67 3.07 -2.27
CA ALA A 19 24.52 2.72 -3.70
C ALA A 19 23.20 2.00 -4.12
N GLN A 20 22.07 2.41 -3.54
CA GLN A 20 20.73 2.00 -3.96
C GLN A 20 20.12 3.05 -4.89
N THR A 21 19.28 2.65 -5.85
CA THR A 21 18.45 3.60 -6.61
C THR A 21 17.32 4.13 -5.71
N PRO A 22 16.71 5.29 -6.00
CA PRO A 22 15.50 5.76 -5.31
C PRO A 22 14.36 4.72 -5.30
N LYS A 23 14.32 3.84 -6.30
CA LYS A 23 13.43 2.67 -6.36
C LYS A 23 13.88 1.50 -5.47
N ASP A 24 15.15 1.13 -5.43
CA ASP A 24 15.61 0.10 -4.49
C ASP A 24 15.44 0.55 -3.01
N MET A 25 15.50 1.87 -2.78
CA MET A 25 15.13 2.53 -1.52
C MET A 25 13.62 2.55 -1.24
N PHE A 26 12.76 2.48 -2.27
CA PHE A 26 11.30 2.30 -2.17
C PHE A 26 11.02 0.96 -1.46
N ASP A 27 11.44 -0.13 -2.10
CA ASP A 27 11.10 -1.50 -1.69
C ASP A 27 11.70 -1.85 -0.31
N SER A 28 12.86 -1.26 0.01
CA SER A 28 13.53 -1.39 1.31
C SER A 28 12.70 -0.84 2.47
N LYS A 29 12.10 0.34 2.34
CA LYS A 29 11.27 0.93 3.41
C LYS A 29 9.83 0.43 3.38
N ALA A 30 9.36 -0.15 2.28
CA ALA A 30 8.10 -0.91 2.25
C ALA A 30 8.16 -2.08 3.26
N LYS A 31 9.30 -2.78 3.31
CA LYS A 31 9.61 -3.74 4.40
C LYS A 31 9.69 -3.08 5.77
N ALA A 32 10.38 -1.95 5.91
CA ALA A 32 10.56 -1.29 7.21
C ALA A 32 9.24 -0.76 7.82
N LEU A 33 8.31 -0.28 7.00
CA LEU A 33 6.93 0.07 7.37
C LEU A 33 6.01 -1.15 7.59
N GLY A 34 6.60 -2.34 7.72
CA GLY A 34 5.94 -3.49 8.31
C GLY A 34 5.35 -4.49 7.32
N ILE A 35 5.53 -4.33 6.01
CA ILE A 35 5.10 -5.37 5.06
C ILE A 35 5.94 -6.63 5.29
N THR A 36 5.34 -7.67 5.88
CA THR A 36 6.02 -8.91 6.26
C THR A 36 6.01 -9.94 5.12
N PHE A 37 4.85 -10.12 4.48
CA PHE A 37 4.57 -11.21 3.54
C PHE A 37 5.45 -11.22 2.28
N TYR A 38 5.64 -10.08 1.63
CA TYR A 38 6.45 -9.98 0.42
C TYR A 38 7.93 -9.80 0.74
N THR A 39 8.83 -10.42 -0.04
CA THR A 39 10.26 -10.10 0.00
C THR A 39 10.54 -8.78 -0.72
N LYS A 40 11.72 -8.15 -0.51
CA LYS A 40 12.07 -6.91 -1.20
C LYS A 40 12.01 -7.06 -2.74
N ALA A 41 12.50 -8.17 -3.29
CA ALA A 41 12.45 -8.45 -4.72
C ALA A 41 11.03 -8.64 -5.26
N GLU A 42 10.13 -9.26 -4.48
CA GLU A 42 8.71 -9.37 -4.83
C GLU A 42 8.01 -8.00 -4.83
N ILE A 43 8.30 -7.15 -3.83
CA ILE A 43 7.80 -5.76 -3.81
C ILE A 43 8.32 -5.03 -5.04
N SER A 44 9.62 -5.12 -5.34
CA SER A 44 10.23 -4.48 -6.52
C SER A 44 9.52 -4.87 -7.82
N SER A 45 9.20 -6.17 -8.01
CA SER A 45 8.50 -6.60 -9.23
C SER A 45 7.01 -6.24 -9.27
N ILE A 46 6.39 -5.92 -8.13
CA ILE A 46 5.07 -5.28 -8.05
C ILE A 46 5.21 -3.79 -8.40
N THR A 47 6.23 -3.11 -7.89
CA THR A 47 6.56 -1.71 -8.19
C THR A 47 6.81 -1.53 -9.69
N ASP A 48 7.70 -2.34 -10.31
CA ASP A 48 7.97 -2.42 -11.76
C ASP A 48 6.71 -2.49 -12.64
N CYS A 49 5.68 -3.15 -12.14
CA CYS A 49 4.44 -3.38 -12.88
C CYS A 49 3.53 -2.15 -12.91
N VAL A 50 3.80 -1.13 -12.08
CA VAL A 50 3.05 0.14 -12.04
C VAL A 50 3.81 1.36 -12.58
N ASP A 51 5.12 1.26 -12.88
CA ASP A 51 5.96 2.35 -13.42
C ASP A 51 5.32 3.09 -14.60
N ASP A 52 4.74 2.36 -15.56
CA ASP A 52 4.08 2.93 -16.75
C ASP A 52 2.91 3.84 -16.35
N TYR A 53 2.02 3.34 -15.50
CA TYR A 53 0.84 4.10 -15.04
C TYR A 53 1.23 5.28 -14.15
N ILE A 54 2.32 5.18 -13.37
CA ILE A 54 2.86 6.30 -12.58
C ILE A 54 3.42 7.37 -13.52
N TYR A 55 4.25 6.98 -14.48
CA TYR A 55 4.84 7.90 -15.47
C TYR A 55 3.75 8.60 -16.30
N ASP A 56 2.71 7.87 -16.70
CA ASP A 56 1.58 8.38 -17.48
C ASP A 56 0.60 9.25 -16.67
N LEU A 57 0.87 9.50 -15.37
CA LEU A 57 0.06 10.32 -14.46
C LEU A 57 -1.35 9.75 -14.22
N ALA A 58 -1.46 8.42 -14.13
CA ALA A 58 -2.73 7.73 -13.92
C ALA A 58 -3.34 8.04 -12.54
N SER A 59 -4.67 8.13 -12.49
CA SER A 59 -5.41 8.48 -11.26
C SER A 59 -5.18 7.50 -10.10
N MET A 60 -5.43 7.93 -8.86
CA MET A 60 -5.41 7.04 -7.68
C MET A 60 -6.30 5.81 -7.85
N ASP A 61 -7.41 5.90 -8.60
CA ASP A 61 -8.27 4.76 -8.92
C ASP A 61 -7.62 3.80 -9.92
N THR A 62 -7.09 4.34 -11.02
CA THR A 62 -6.38 3.56 -12.03
C THR A 62 -5.16 2.86 -11.43
N LEU A 63 -4.37 3.57 -10.63
CA LEU A 63 -3.24 3.02 -9.88
C LEU A 63 -3.68 1.95 -8.88
N LYS A 64 -4.76 2.18 -8.12
CA LYS A 64 -5.33 1.16 -7.21
C LYS A 64 -5.72 -0.12 -7.96
N ASP A 65 -6.42 -0.04 -9.09
CA ASP A 65 -6.82 -1.23 -9.85
C ASP A 65 -5.61 -1.95 -10.47
N LYS A 66 -4.67 -1.19 -11.07
CA LYS A 66 -3.45 -1.76 -11.67
C LYS A 66 -2.48 -2.31 -10.63
N GLY A 67 -2.34 -1.68 -9.47
CA GLY A 67 -1.54 -2.18 -8.36
C GLY A 67 -2.11 -3.46 -7.75
N MET A 68 -3.43 -3.62 -7.70
CA MET A 68 -4.06 -4.90 -7.30
C MET A 68 -3.84 -6.00 -8.35
N ASP A 69 -3.99 -5.69 -9.64
CA ASP A 69 -3.70 -6.60 -10.76
C ASP A 69 -2.22 -7.06 -10.75
N CYS A 70 -1.30 -6.11 -10.58
CA CYS A 70 0.13 -6.36 -10.43
C CYS A 70 0.46 -7.19 -9.19
N LEU A 71 -0.10 -6.87 -8.02
CA LEU A 71 0.08 -7.65 -6.80
C LEU A 71 -0.35 -9.10 -6.99
N MET A 72 -1.51 -9.35 -7.63
CA MET A 72 -1.97 -10.70 -7.93
C MET A 72 -1.05 -11.41 -8.94
N LYS A 73 -0.66 -10.76 -10.04
CA LYS A 73 0.20 -11.34 -11.10
C LYS A 73 1.64 -11.60 -10.67
N LYS A 74 2.16 -10.85 -9.71
CA LYS A 74 3.55 -10.91 -9.24
C LYS A 74 3.72 -11.65 -7.92
N THR A 75 2.62 -12.08 -7.29
CA THR A 75 2.68 -12.96 -6.12
C THR A 75 3.27 -14.33 -6.52
N PRO A 76 4.31 -14.82 -5.82
CA PRO A 76 4.81 -16.17 -6.04
C PRO A 76 3.75 -17.26 -5.81
N PRO A 77 3.69 -18.34 -6.63
CA PRO A 77 2.71 -19.41 -6.45
C PRO A 77 2.68 -20.04 -5.05
N SER A 78 3.84 -20.09 -4.37
CA SER A 78 3.99 -20.56 -2.99
C SER A 78 3.25 -19.72 -1.94
N LYS A 79 2.77 -18.52 -2.31
CA LYS A 79 2.08 -17.57 -1.44
C LYS A 79 0.57 -17.48 -1.70
N TYR A 80 0.06 -18.07 -2.79
CA TYR A 80 -1.39 -18.06 -3.07
C TYR A 80 -2.21 -18.82 -2.02
N SER A 81 -1.70 -19.92 -1.45
CA SER A 81 -2.38 -20.66 -0.38
C SER A 81 -2.68 -19.75 0.83
N THR A 82 -1.66 -19.03 1.33
CA THR A 82 -1.82 -18.10 2.46
C THR A 82 -2.77 -16.95 2.14
N LEU A 83 -2.76 -16.41 0.92
CA LEU A 83 -3.74 -15.40 0.49
C LEU A 83 -5.18 -15.95 0.50
N ILE A 84 -5.41 -17.10 -0.15
CA ILE A 84 -6.73 -17.72 -0.26
C ILE A 84 -7.28 -18.10 1.13
N SER A 85 -6.45 -18.72 1.99
CA SER A 85 -6.84 -19.02 3.37
C SER A 85 -7.17 -17.76 4.17
N THR A 86 -6.38 -16.69 4.03
CA THR A 86 -6.66 -15.41 4.71
C THR A 86 -7.98 -14.80 4.22
N MET A 87 -8.24 -14.80 2.91
CA MET A 87 -9.50 -14.29 2.36
C MET A 87 -10.69 -15.11 2.85
N ALA A 88 -10.58 -16.45 2.89
CA ALA A 88 -11.64 -17.31 3.42
C ALA A 88 -11.90 -17.08 4.92
N SER A 89 -10.85 -16.98 5.75
CA SER A 89 -10.99 -16.69 7.19
C SER A 89 -11.50 -15.27 7.47
N MET A 90 -11.17 -14.30 6.64
CA MET A 90 -11.71 -12.94 6.70
C MET A 90 -13.19 -12.93 6.28
N ASP A 91 -13.56 -13.56 5.17
CA ASP A 91 -14.95 -13.68 4.70
C ASP A 91 -15.85 -14.39 5.73
N GLN A 92 -15.35 -15.47 6.35
CA GLN A 92 -16.04 -16.17 7.42
C GLN A 92 -16.25 -15.27 8.66
N CYS A 93 -15.26 -14.45 9.00
CA CYS A 93 -15.33 -13.52 10.13
C CYS A 93 -16.29 -12.33 9.86
N LEU A 94 -16.35 -11.86 8.61
CA LEU A 94 -17.22 -10.75 8.18
C LEU A 94 -18.66 -11.16 7.88
N LYS A 95 -18.94 -12.47 7.74
CA LYS A 95 -20.26 -13.05 7.48
C LYS A 95 -21.43 -12.46 8.32
N PRO A 96 -21.28 -12.16 9.63
CA PRO A 96 -22.37 -11.56 10.42
C PRO A 96 -22.82 -10.17 9.95
N GLU A 97 -22.00 -9.45 9.19
CA GLU A 97 -22.34 -8.15 8.58
C GLU A 97 -22.66 -8.25 7.07
N ASN A 98 -22.79 -9.46 6.53
CA ASN A 98 -23.10 -9.73 5.12
C ASN A 98 -22.16 -9.03 4.11
N ILE A 99 -20.88 -8.91 4.44
CA ILE A 99 -19.83 -8.45 3.52
C ILE A 99 -18.67 -9.45 3.46
N ASN A 100 -17.92 -9.41 2.37
CA ASN A 100 -16.67 -10.16 2.20
C ASN A 100 -15.45 -9.23 2.26
N THR A 101 -14.26 -9.81 2.13
CA THR A 101 -12.96 -9.15 2.14
C THR A 101 -12.89 -8.02 1.10
N ILE A 102 -13.42 -8.26 -0.11
CA ILE A 102 -13.45 -7.27 -1.20
C ILE A 102 -14.42 -6.13 -0.87
N GLY A 103 -15.58 -6.42 -0.28
CA GLY A 103 -16.53 -5.42 0.22
C GLY A 103 -15.93 -4.52 1.30
N LEU A 104 -15.24 -5.09 2.30
CA LEU A 104 -14.53 -4.32 3.33
C LEU A 104 -13.37 -3.51 2.73
N ILE A 105 -12.63 -4.08 1.78
CA ILE A 105 -11.60 -3.39 1.00
C ILE A 105 -12.16 -2.15 0.30
N ASN A 106 -13.29 -2.29 -0.39
CA ASN A 106 -13.93 -1.21 -1.14
C ASN A 106 -14.54 -0.15 -0.20
N LYS A 107 -15.15 -0.56 0.92
CA LYS A 107 -15.62 0.35 1.99
C LYS A 107 -14.48 1.17 2.60
N SER A 108 -13.31 0.55 2.78
CA SER A 108 -12.12 1.22 3.34
C SER A 108 -11.43 2.18 2.35
N MET A 109 -11.68 2.01 1.05
CA MET A 109 -10.92 2.65 -0.02
C MET A 109 -11.03 4.19 -0.04
N PRO A 110 -12.21 4.83 0.09
CA PRO A 110 -12.32 6.28 0.05
C PRO A 110 -11.56 6.97 1.19
N ALA A 111 -11.65 6.42 2.41
CA ALA A 111 -10.93 6.93 3.58
C ALA A 111 -9.40 6.83 3.40
N GLY A 112 -8.91 5.69 2.89
CA GLY A 112 -7.49 5.50 2.58
C GLY A 112 -6.96 6.45 1.50
N LYS A 113 -7.74 6.70 0.44
CA LYS A 113 -7.39 7.69 -0.59
C LYS A 113 -7.35 9.11 -0.03
N ALA A 114 -8.39 9.52 0.70
CA ALA A 114 -8.49 10.87 1.25
C ALA A 114 -7.30 11.21 2.17
N ALA A 115 -6.86 10.26 3.00
CA ALA A 115 -5.70 10.43 3.87
C ALA A 115 -4.35 10.57 3.12
N LEU A 116 -4.26 10.10 1.87
CA LEU A 116 -3.02 10.09 1.07
C LEU A 116 -3.08 10.97 -0.18
N GLN A 117 -4.21 11.64 -0.44
CA GLN A 117 -4.42 12.51 -1.60
C GLN A 117 -3.33 13.58 -1.73
N ASN A 118 -2.90 14.18 -0.62
CA ASN A 118 -1.82 15.18 -0.60
C ASN A 118 -0.47 14.60 -1.06
N VAL A 119 -0.14 13.37 -0.64
CA VAL A 119 1.11 12.71 -1.04
C VAL A 119 1.06 12.29 -2.50
N TYR A 120 -0.05 11.70 -2.97
CA TYR A 120 -0.25 11.41 -4.38
C TYR A 120 -0.08 12.67 -5.24
N THR A 121 -0.68 13.80 -4.84
CA THR A 121 -0.58 15.06 -5.59
C THR A 121 0.88 15.52 -5.72
N GLN A 122 1.65 15.52 -4.63
CA GLN A 122 3.07 15.93 -4.65
C GLN A 122 3.94 15.00 -5.50
N ILE A 123 3.71 13.68 -5.45
CA ILE A 123 4.42 12.71 -6.29
C ILE A 123 4.12 12.97 -7.77
N MET A 124 2.84 13.11 -8.13
CA MET A 124 2.42 13.32 -9.52
C MET A 124 2.84 14.69 -10.06
N GLU A 125 2.93 15.71 -9.21
CA GLU A 125 3.50 17.00 -9.59
C GLU A 125 4.99 16.89 -9.92
N VAL A 126 5.77 16.13 -9.14
CA VAL A 126 7.19 15.86 -9.45
C VAL A 126 7.35 15.05 -10.74
N ILE A 127 6.56 13.99 -10.94
CA ILE A 127 6.53 13.22 -12.21
C ILE A 127 6.22 14.15 -13.40
N LYS A 128 5.18 14.98 -13.28
CA LYS A 128 4.72 15.91 -14.32
C LYS A 128 5.80 16.96 -14.65
N ASN A 129 6.42 17.54 -13.63
CA ASN A 129 7.46 18.55 -13.80
C ASN A 129 8.74 17.95 -14.42
N GLY A 130 9.13 16.73 -14.02
CA GLY A 130 10.22 15.98 -14.66
C GLY A 130 9.96 15.69 -16.14
N ARG A 131 8.73 15.24 -16.48
CA ARG A 131 8.30 15.03 -17.88
C ARG A 131 8.35 16.32 -18.70
N ASN A 132 7.81 17.42 -18.16
CA ASN A 132 7.81 18.73 -18.82
C ASN A 132 9.23 19.30 -19.02
N ALA A 133 10.17 18.96 -18.13
CA ALA A 133 11.58 19.30 -18.25
C ALA A 133 12.38 18.40 -19.22
N GLY A 134 11.73 17.43 -19.89
CA GLY A 134 12.38 16.54 -20.86
C GLY A 134 13.33 15.50 -20.25
N LYS A 135 13.23 15.23 -18.94
CA LYS A 135 14.03 14.19 -18.28
C LYS A 135 13.71 12.79 -18.84
N SER A 136 14.66 11.85 -18.74
CA SER A 136 14.39 10.47 -19.13
C SER A 136 13.33 9.83 -18.22
N LYS A 137 12.60 8.82 -18.71
CA LYS A 137 11.59 8.11 -17.91
C LYS A 137 12.18 7.52 -16.61
N ALA A 138 13.43 7.07 -16.65
CA ALA A 138 14.13 6.56 -15.47
C ALA A 138 14.38 7.68 -14.43
N ASP A 139 14.83 8.86 -14.88
CA ASP A 139 15.08 10.01 -13.98
C ASP A 139 13.78 10.55 -13.39
N VAL A 140 12.72 10.66 -14.21
CA VAL A 140 11.38 11.05 -13.78
C VAL A 140 10.85 10.12 -12.70
N LEU A 141 10.91 8.81 -12.92
CA LEU A 141 10.46 7.82 -11.94
C LEU A 141 11.35 7.83 -10.69
N ASN A 142 12.67 8.02 -10.84
CA ASN A 142 13.58 8.18 -9.72
C ASN A 142 13.23 9.42 -8.85
N ASP A 143 12.91 10.57 -9.45
CA ASP A 143 12.47 11.78 -8.71
C ASP A 143 11.10 11.58 -8.02
N GLY A 144 10.14 10.97 -8.72
CA GLY A 144 8.81 10.69 -8.17
C GLY A 144 8.87 9.68 -7.01
N TYR A 145 9.69 8.63 -7.17
CA TYR A 145 10.01 7.74 -6.07
C TYR A 145 10.76 8.46 -4.96
N ALA A 146 11.79 9.28 -5.24
CA ALA A 146 12.53 10.13 -4.27
C ALA A 146 11.58 10.99 -3.40
N THR A 147 10.52 11.51 -4.02
CA THR A 147 9.50 12.35 -3.37
C THR A 147 8.58 11.52 -2.48
N ALA A 148 8.07 10.39 -2.99
CA ALA A 148 7.34 9.42 -2.19
C ALA A 148 8.21 8.88 -1.03
N THR A 149 9.53 8.78 -1.23
CA THR A 149 10.52 8.43 -0.20
C THR A 149 10.48 9.45 0.93
N ASN A 150 10.56 10.75 0.68
CA ASN A 150 10.55 11.70 1.79
C ASN A 150 9.19 11.80 2.53
N LEU A 151 8.08 11.59 1.85
CA LEU A 151 6.74 11.79 2.42
C LEU A 151 6.24 10.65 3.33
N MET A 152 6.75 9.43 3.14
CA MET A 152 6.09 8.23 3.69
C MET A 152 6.63 7.77 5.04
N THR A 153 6.10 8.41 6.08
CA THR A 153 6.45 8.17 7.48
C THR A 153 5.54 7.17 8.18
N MET A 154 6.02 6.57 9.29
CA MET A 154 5.18 5.75 10.18
C MET A 154 3.95 6.53 10.68
N ALA A 155 4.11 7.83 10.97
CA ALA A 155 3.01 8.69 11.42
C ALA A 155 1.92 8.85 10.36
N LEU A 156 2.27 8.93 9.07
CA LEU A 156 1.30 9.01 7.99
C LEU A 156 0.59 7.67 7.74
N ILE A 157 1.30 6.53 7.82
CA ILE A 157 0.66 5.21 7.77
C ILE A 157 -0.29 5.00 8.97
N ASP A 158 0.13 5.39 10.18
CA ASP A 158 -0.70 5.32 11.38
C ASP A 158 -1.95 6.22 11.30
N SER A 159 -1.79 7.45 10.80
CA SER A 159 -2.90 8.39 10.55
C SER A 159 -3.88 7.87 9.49
N THR A 160 -3.35 7.32 8.39
CA THR A 160 -4.14 6.65 7.34
C THR A 160 -4.89 5.45 7.92
N CYS A 161 -4.22 4.64 8.74
CA CYS A 161 -4.83 3.51 9.43
C CYS A 161 -5.95 3.98 10.38
N LYS A 162 -5.73 5.00 11.21
CA LYS A 162 -6.74 5.62 12.08
C LYS A 162 -7.96 6.11 11.31
N THR A 163 -7.75 6.76 10.16
CA THR A 163 -8.82 7.25 9.25
C THR A 163 -9.60 6.09 8.61
N ILE A 164 -8.97 4.95 8.34
CA ILE A 164 -9.68 3.74 7.90
C ILE A 164 -10.45 3.10 9.06
N VAL A 165 -9.84 2.98 10.24
CA VAL A 165 -10.43 2.35 11.43
C VAL A 165 -11.66 3.11 11.93
N SER A 166 -11.71 4.45 11.82
CA SER A 166 -12.90 5.22 12.16
C SER A 166 -14.11 4.87 11.27
N GLY A 167 -13.90 4.66 9.96
CA GLY A 167 -14.96 4.37 8.96
C GLY A 167 -15.48 2.92 8.89
N ILE A 168 -14.90 1.98 9.65
CA ILE A 168 -15.31 0.56 9.68
C ILE A 168 -15.95 0.17 11.02
N THR A 169 -16.67 -0.94 11.09
CA THR A 169 -17.28 -1.42 12.35
C THR A 169 -16.27 -2.08 13.28
N LYS A 170 -16.70 -2.37 14.52
CA LYS A 170 -15.95 -3.17 15.50
C LYS A 170 -15.56 -4.54 14.95
N LEU A 171 -16.53 -5.28 14.40
CA LEU A 171 -16.29 -6.61 13.82
C LEU A 171 -15.33 -6.51 12.62
N GLN A 172 -15.56 -5.56 11.70
CA GLN A 172 -14.67 -5.34 10.56
C GLN A 172 -13.21 -5.10 10.99
N TRP A 173 -13.00 -4.34 12.06
CA TRP A 173 -11.67 -4.09 12.59
C TRP A 173 -11.06 -5.30 13.30
N SER A 174 -11.82 -6.01 14.15
CA SER A 174 -11.35 -7.24 14.81
C SER A 174 -10.99 -8.34 13.79
N CYS A 175 -11.82 -8.56 12.76
CA CYS A 175 -11.53 -9.47 11.66
C CYS A 175 -10.27 -9.05 10.89
N THR A 176 -10.10 -7.74 10.67
CA THR A 176 -8.92 -7.19 9.99
C THR A 176 -7.63 -7.52 10.76
N LEU A 177 -7.56 -7.20 12.05
CA LEU A 177 -6.38 -7.46 12.88
C LEU A 177 -6.06 -8.96 12.99
N ALA A 178 -7.08 -9.81 13.20
CA ALA A 178 -6.91 -11.24 13.39
C ALA A 178 -6.26 -11.94 12.18
N ASN A 179 -6.66 -11.54 10.97
CA ASN A 179 -6.24 -12.17 9.71
C ASN A 179 -5.00 -11.49 9.09
N ALA A 180 -4.89 -10.16 9.16
CA ALA A 180 -3.92 -9.43 8.35
C ALA A 180 -2.51 -9.29 8.95
N LYS A 181 -2.30 -9.73 10.19
CA LYS A 181 -0.98 -9.91 10.84
C LYS A 181 0.01 -10.73 9.99
N ASN A 182 -0.51 -11.62 9.12
CA ASN A 182 0.28 -12.42 8.18
C ASN A 182 0.94 -11.57 7.07
N PHE A 183 0.57 -10.28 6.95
CA PHE A 183 0.96 -9.39 5.85
C PHE A 183 1.52 -8.05 6.31
N VAL A 184 1.04 -7.52 7.44
CA VAL A 184 1.56 -6.29 8.05
C VAL A 184 1.86 -6.55 9.52
N ASP A 185 3.08 -6.20 9.93
CA ASP A 185 3.45 -6.03 11.32
C ASP A 185 2.73 -4.81 11.91
N PHE A 186 1.62 -5.07 12.60
CA PHE A 186 0.80 -4.06 13.24
C PHE A 186 1.37 -3.49 14.54
N SER A 187 2.41 -4.12 15.12
CA SER A 187 3.01 -3.64 16.39
C SER A 187 3.59 -2.23 16.29
N LYS A 188 3.96 -1.82 15.06
CA LYS A 188 4.51 -0.50 14.73
C LYS A 188 3.48 0.64 14.71
N TYR A 189 2.18 0.32 14.81
CA TYR A 189 1.11 1.28 14.56
C TYR A 189 0.14 1.38 15.74
N SER A 190 -0.05 2.61 16.23
CA SER A 190 -1.01 2.95 17.29
C SER A 190 -2.45 2.68 16.87
N CYS A 191 -2.76 2.58 15.57
CA CYS A 191 -4.08 2.12 15.14
C CYS A 191 -4.40 0.68 15.61
N SER A 192 -3.39 -0.19 15.77
CA SER A 192 -3.57 -1.59 16.16
C SER A 192 -4.21 -1.79 17.53
N THR A 193 -4.05 -0.80 18.44
CA THR A 193 -4.60 -0.84 19.79
C THR A 193 -5.99 -0.21 19.91
N ILE A 194 -6.60 0.23 18.80
CA ILE A 194 -7.94 0.82 18.81
C ILE A 194 -8.99 -0.28 19.06
N VAL A 195 -9.47 -0.33 20.30
CA VAL A 195 -10.72 -1.02 20.65
C VAL A 195 -11.88 -0.11 20.25
N LYS A 196 -12.69 -0.54 19.27
CA LYS A 196 -13.97 0.12 19.01
C LYS A 196 -15.00 -0.42 20.00
N ASN A 197 -15.78 0.46 20.60
CA ASN A 197 -16.91 0.08 21.46
C ASN A 197 -18.09 -0.41 20.61
#